data_AF-A0A9J7F6E8-F1
#
_entry.id   AF-A0A9J7F6E8-F1
#
_cell.length_a   1.000
_cell.length_b   1.000
_cell.length_c   1.000
_cell.angle_alpha   90.00
_cell.angle_beta   90.00
_cell.angle_gamma   90.00
#
_symmetry.space_group_name_H-M   'P 1'
#
loop_
_entity.id
_entity.type
_entity.pdbx_description
1 polymer ?
#
loop_
_entity_poly.entity_id
_entity_poly.type
_entity_poly.pdbx_seq_one_letter_code
_entity_poly.pdbx_strand_id
1 'polypeptide(L)'
;MICWGEEKRCADPGFFCRKIVEGVSQPIWLVSDTRRVSDIQWFQEAYGPVTQTVRVVASEQSRQQRGWVFTPGVDDAESECGLDNFGNFDWVIENHGDEQSLEDQLENLLEFIRATL
;
A
#
# COMPACT_ATOMS: atom_id res chain seq x y z
N MET A 1 20.45 2.30 -0.07
CA MET A 1 19.39 1.27 -0.12
C MET A 1 18.33 1.64 -1.14
N ILE A 2 17.73 2.84 -1.05
CA ILE A 2 16.67 3.30 -1.95
C ILE A 2 17.15 3.38 -3.41
N CYS A 3 18.24 4.08 -3.72
CA CYS A 3 18.69 4.26 -5.12
C CYS A 3 18.94 2.94 -5.86
N TRP A 4 19.60 1.97 -5.21
CA TRP A 4 19.79 0.63 -5.79
C TRP A 4 18.47 -0.10 -6.00
N GLY A 5 17.53 0.04 -5.05
CA GLY A 5 16.18 -0.50 -5.20
C GLY A 5 15.45 0.11 -6.40
N GLU A 6 15.56 1.43 -6.60
CA GLU A 6 15.01 2.10 -7.78
C GLU A 6 15.65 1.60 -9.07
N GLU A 7 16.97 1.52 -9.13
CA GLU A 7 17.67 0.98 -10.31
C GLU A 7 17.18 -0.42 -10.68
N LYS A 8 16.93 -1.27 -9.68
CA LYS A 8 16.36 -2.61 -9.90
C LYS A 8 14.92 -2.56 -10.39
N ARG A 9 14.06 -1.73 -9.80
CA ARG A 9 12.65 -1.59 -10.22
C ARG A 9 12.52 -0.95 -11.61
N CYS A 10 13.36 0.02 -11.95
CA CYS A 10 13.37 0.64 -13.28
C CYS A 10 13.74 -0.35 -14.37
N ALA A 11 14.71 -1.24 -14.11
CA ALA A 11 15.09 -2.29 -15.04
C ALA A 11 14.06 -3.44 -15.09
N ASP A 12 13.42 -3.73 -13.96
CA ASP A 12 12.51 -4.85 -13.78
C ASP A 12 11.49 -4.55 -12.66
N PRO A 13 10.29 -4.05 -13.02
CA PRO A 13 9.26 -3.66 -12.07
C PRO A 13 8.89 -4.75 -11.05
N GLY A 14 8.92 -6.02 -11.48
CA GLY A 14 8.56 -7.16 -10.65
C GLY A 14 9.72 -7.75 -9.83
N PHE A 15 10.90 -7.14 -9.83
CA PHE A 15 12.10 -7.72 -9.20
C PHE A 15 11.89 -8.12 -7.73
N PHE A 16 11.24 -7.25 -6.95
CA PHE A 16 10.92 -7.51 -5.54
C PHE A 16 9.58 -8.24 -5.38
N CYS A 17 8.58 -7.91 -6.20
CA CYS A 17 7.25 -8.53 -6.12
C CYS A 17 7.32 -10.06 -6.30
N ARG A 18 8.15 -10.55 -7.25
CA ARG A 18 8.36 -11.99 -7.44
C ARG A 18 8.98 -12.70 -6.24
N LYS A 19 9.80 -11.99 -5.45
CA LYS A 19 10.47 -12.57 -4.27
C LYS A 19 9.51 -12.74 -3.10
N ILE A 20 8.57 -11.82 -2.93
CA ILE A 20 7.65 -11.86 -1.78
C ILE A 20 6.51 -12.85 -1.95
N VAL A 21 6.22 -13.28 -3.20
CA VAL A 21 5.21 -14.30 -3.50
C VAL A 21 5.79 -15.71 -3.59
N GLU A 22 7.12 -15.84 -3.58
CA GLU A 22 7.79 -17.14 -3.72
C GLU A 22 7.52 -18.01 -2.49
N GLY A 23 6.91 -19.18 -2.70
CA GLY A 23 6.65 -20.15 -1.63
C GLY A 23 5.50 -19.80 -0.69
N VAL A 24 4.71 -18.76 -0.98
CA VAL A 24 3.51 -18.41 -0.20
C VAL A 24 2.35 -19.33 -0.59
N SER A 25 1.78 -20.02 0.40
CA SER A 25 0.70 -21.00 0.18
C SER A 25 -0.62 -20.62 0.85
N GLN A 26 -0.62 -19.53 1.62
CA GLN A 26 -1.80 -19.00 2.28
C GLN A 26 -2.82 -18.53 1.23
N PRO A 27 -4.13 -18.61 1.52
CA PRO A 27 -5.15 -18.18 0.56
C PRO A 27 -5.27 -16.65 0.45
N ILE A 28 -4.84 -15.92 1.48
CA ILE A 28 -4.90 -14.45 1.54
C ILE A 28 -3.50 -13.90 1.75
N TRP A 29 -3.10 -12.95 0.90
CA TRP A 29 -1.80 -12.30 0.95
C TRP A 29 -1.99 -10.80 1.23
N LEU A 30 -1.29 -10.29 2.24
CA LEU A 30 -1.25 -8.87 2.54
C LEU A 30 0.15 -8.34 2.22
N VAL A 31 0.27 -7.55 1.15
CA VAL A 31 1.49 -6.82 0.81
C VAL A 31 1.38 -5.43 1.42
N SER A 32 2.09 -5.19 2.51
CA SER A 32 1.88 -4.00 3.35
C SER A 32 2.59 -2.74 2.85
N ASP A 33 3.59 -2.85 1.98
CA ASP A 33 4.52 -1.77 1.66
C ASP A 33 4.69 -1.51 0.16
N THR A 34 3.61 -1.60 -0.62
CA THR A 34 3.58 -1.10 -2.01
C THR A 34 3.73 0.42 -2.01
N ARG A 35 4.72 0.94 -2.74
CA ARG A 35 5.07 2.37 -2.72
C ARG A 35 5.03 3.01 -4.11
N ARG A 36 4.98 2.22 -5.17
CA ARG A 36 4.98 2.68 -6.56
C ARG A 36 3.79 2.15 -7.33
N VAL A 37 3.36 2.91 -8.34
CA VAL A 37 2.38 2.46 -9.33
C VAL A 37 2.82 1.15 -9.99
N SER A 38 4.12 0.98 -10.23
CA SER A 38 4.68 -0.24 -10.82
C SER A 38 4.44 -1.49 -9.96
N ASP A 39 4.40 -1.34 -8.63
CA ASP A 39 4.13 -2.45 -7.72
C ASP A 39 2.68 -2.92 -7.92
N ILE A 40 1.74 -1.96 -7.92
CA ILE A 40 0.30 -2.21 -8.12
C ILE A 40 0.05 -2.84 -9.49
N GLN A 41 0.61 -2.24 -10.55
CA GLN A 41 0.47 -2.74 -11.92
C GLN A 41 0.97 -4.17 -12.04
N TRP A 42 2.13 -4.49 -11.45
CA TRP A 42 2.67 -5.84 -11.51
C TRP A 42 1.74 -6.87 -10.85
N PHE A 43 1.18 -6.56 -9.68
CA PHE A 43 0.23 -7.46 -9.01
C PHE A 43 -1.09 -7.60 -9.79
N GLN A 44 -1.62 -6.49 -10.32
CA GLN A 44 -2.82 -6.51 -11.16
C GLN A 44 -2.61 -7.30 -12.46
N GLU A 45 -1.43 -7.22 -13.09
CA GLU A 45 -1.10 -8.01 -14.27
C GLU A 45 -0.92 -9.50 -13.95
N ALA A 46 -0.27 -9.82 -12.83
CA ALA A 46 0.06 -11.21 -12.46
C ALA A 46 -1.11 -11.98 -11.86
N TYR A 47 -1.97 -11.32 -11.08
CA TYR A 47 -3.06 -11.97 -10.32
C TYR A 47 -4.45 -11.44 -10.71
N GLY A 48 -4.55 -10.35 -11.45
CA GLY A 48 -5.80 -9.91 -12.05
C GLY A 48 -6.89 -9.62 -11.02
N PRO A 49 -8.13 -10.11 -11.21
CA PRO A 49 -9.29 -9.73 -10.41
C PRO A 49 -9.24 -10.08 -8.92
N VAL A 50 -8.30 -10.93 -8.48
CA VAL A 50 -8.15 -11.24 -7.03
C VAL A 50 -7.27 -10.23 -6.30
N THR A 51 -6.64 -9.29 -7.02
CA THR A 51 -5.85 -8.22 -6.43
C THR A 51 -6.76 -7.08 -6.01
N GLN A 52 -6.73 -6.75 -4.72
CA GLN A 52 -7.42 -5.60 -4.16
C GLN A 52 -6.39 -4.62 -3.61
N THR A 53 -6.58 -3.35 -3.92
CA THR A 53 -5.70 -2.25 -3.52
C THR A 53 -6.33 -1.46 -2.37
N VAL A 54 -5.59 -1.30 -1.28
CA VAL A 54 -6.05 -0.62 -0.06
C VAL A 54 -5.12 0.54 0.23
N ARG A 55 -5.62 1.78 0.15
CA ARG A 55 -4.86 2.98 0.50
C ARG A 55 -5.19 3.42 1.92
N VAL A 56 -4.20 3.44 2.80
CA VAL A 56 -4.34 4.05 4.12
C VAL A 56 -3.96 5.53 4.03
N VAL A 57 -4.86 6.41 4.46
CA VAL A 57 -4.63 7.85 4.57
C VAL A 57 -4.84 8.31 6.00
N ALA A 58 -4.13 9.35 6.41
CA ALA A 58 -4.32 10.00 7.70
C ALA A 58 -4.38 11.50 7.49
N SER A 59 -5.16 12.19 8.32
CA SER A 59 -5.20 13.65 8.27
C SER A 59 -3.85 14.20 8.70
N GLU A 60 -3.46 15.36 8.18
CA GLU A 60 -2.22 16.01 8.58
C GLU A 60 -2.19 16.22 10.10
N GLN A 61 -3.32 16.63 10.69
CA GLN A 61 -3.48 16.77 12.13
C GLN A 61 -3.19 15.47 12.89
N SER A 62 -3.75 14.33 12.46
CA SER A 62 -3.49 13.03 13.11
C SER A 62 -2.03 12.61 12.97
N ARG A 63 -1.40 12.89 11.83
CA ARG A 63 0.04 12.66 11.64
C ARG A 63 0.87 13.54 12.57
N GLN A 64 0.56 14.84 12.67
CA GLN A 64 1.25 15.79 13.55
C GLN A 64 1.12 15.40 15.03
N GLN A 65 -0.05 14.92 15.47
CA GLN A 65 -0.25 14.39 16.82
C GLN A 65 0.68 13.20 17.14
N ARG A 66 1.04 12.42 16.12
CA ARG A 66 2.02 11.32 16.20
C ARG A 66 3.46 11.78 16.00
N GLY A 67 3.71 13.09 16.00
CA GLY A 67 5.05 13.67 15.86
C GLY A 67 5.56 13.79 14.43
N TRP A 68 4.70 13.62 13.42
CA TRP A 68 5.09 13.88 12.04
C TRP A 68 5.36 15.37 11.83
N VAL A 69 6.52 15.65 11.24
CA VAL A 69 6.91 16.98 10.77
C VAL A 69 7.46 16.78 9.36
N PHE A 70 6.97 17.57 8.41
CA PHE A 70 7.44 17.51 7.04
C PHE A 70 8.97 17.65 6.98
N THR A 71 9.62 16.66 6.38
CA THR A 71 11.06 16.57 6.25
C THR A 71 11.42 16.57 4.76
N PRO A 72 12.01 17.66 4.24
CA PRO A 72 12.47 17.74 2.86
C PRO A 72 13.49 16.63 2.55
N GLY A 73 13.40 16.05 1.36
CA GLY A 73 14.17 14.89 0.92
C GLY A 73 13.65 13.54 1.44
N VAL A 74 12.61 13.52 2.28
CA VAL A 74 11.96 12.31 2.79
C VAL A 74 10.50 12.28 2.39
N ASP A 75 9.71 13.25 2.87
CA ASP A 75 8.26 13.29 2.63
C ASP A 75 7.90 13.73 1.20
N ASP A 76 8.84 14.31 0.46
CA ASP A 76 8.72 14.70 -0.95
C ASP A 76 9.47 13.73 -1.89
N ALA A 77 10.07 12.66 -1.35
CA ALA A 77 10.72 11.64 -2.14
C ALA A 77 9.70 10.67 -2.75
N GLU A 78 10.04 10.07 -3.89
CA GLU A 78 9.20 9.07 -4.57
C GLU A 78 8.84 7.86 -3.67
N SER A 79 9.68 7.54 -2.69
CA SER A 79 9.38 6.49 -1.71
C SER A 79 8.12 6.76 -0.88
N GLU A 80 7.77 8.03 -0.67
CA GLU A 80 6.60 8.46 0.11
C GLU A 80 5.45 8.95 -0.79
N CYS A 81 5.76 9.57 -1.94
CA CYS A 81 4.77 10.17 -2.84
C CYS A 81 4.42 9.32 -4.08
N GLY A 82 5.03 8.15 -4.28
CA GLY A 82 4.93 7.35 -5.51
C GLY A 82 3.52 6.86 -5.87
N LEU A 83 2.55 7.04 -4.98
CA LEU A 83 1.14 6.69 -5.16
C LEU A 83 0.19 7.88 -4.99
N ASP A 84 0.68 9.10 -4.78
CA ASP A 84 -0.19 10.26 -4.49
C ASP A 84 -1.08 10.65 -5.66
N ASN A 85 -0.66 10.34 -6.89
CA ASN A 85 -1.44 10.55 -8.11
C ASN A 85 -2.20 9.29 -8.58
N PHE A 86 -2.14 8.19 -7.84
CA PHE A 86 -2.90 6.98 -8.16
C PHE A 86 -4.31 7.10 -7.56
N GLY A 87 -5.33 7.23 -8.41
CA GLY A 87 -6.72 7.45 -7.98
C GLY A 87 -7.59 6.20 -7.90
N ASN A 88 -7.13 5.06 -8.42
CA ASN A 88 -7.96 3.88 -8.65
C ASN A 88 -7.76 2.80 -7.57
N PHE A 89 -7.81 3.21 -6.29
CA PHE A 89 -7.79 2.26 -5.19
C PHE A 89 -9.17 1.61 -4.99
N ASP A 90 -9.22 0.32 -4.68
CA ASP A 90 -10.48 -0.38 -4.40
C ASP A 90 -11.04 0.00 -3.03
N TRP A 91 -10.15 0.22 -2.06
CA TRP A 91 -10.48 0.63 -0.71
C TRP A 91 -9.60 1.79 -0.26
N VAL A 92 -10.19 2.71 0.50
CA VAL A 92 -9.46 3.77 1.22
C VAL A 92 -9.81 3.65 2.70
N ILE A 93 -8.78 3.53 3.54
CA ILE A 93 -8.91 3.47 4.99
C ILE A 93 -8.40 4.78 5.58
N GLU A 94 -9.28 5.50 6.26
CA GLU A 94 -9.04 6.81 6.85
C GLU A 94 -8.68 6.68 8.34
N ASN A 95 -7.40 6.85 8.66
CA ASN A 95 -6.86 6.89 10.02
C ASN A 95 -6.73 8.34 10.51
N HIS A 96 -7.88 8.97 10.77
CA HIS A 96 -7.97 10.34 11.25
C HIS A 96 -7.81 10.51 12.77
N GLY A 97 -7.47 9.43 13.49
CA GLY A 97 -7.30 9.43 14.95
C GLY A 97 -8.57 9.10 15.75
N ASP A 98 -9.65 8.71 15.07
CA ASP A 98 -10.84 8.12 15.69
C ASP A 98 -10.71 6.59 15.65
N GLU A 99 -10.50 5.98 16.82
CA GLU A 99 -10.31 4.54 16.97
C GLU A 99 -11.57 3.75 16.59
N GLN A 100 -12.76 4.25 16.93
CA GLN A 100 -14.01 3.54 16.61
C GLN A 100 -14.27 3.58 15.10
N SER A 101 -14.08 4.75 14.48
CA SER A 101 -14.22 4.86 13.02
C SER A 101 -13.21 4.00 12.27
N LEU A 102 -11.98 3.86 12.78
CA LEU A 102 -10.99 2.97 12.19
C LEU A 102 -11.39 1.50 12.36
N GLU A 103 -11.86 1.10 13.53
CA GLU A 103 -12.31 -0.28 13.78
C GLU A 103 -13.47 -0.65 12.84
N ASP A 104 -14.49 0.21 12.71
CA ASP A 104 -15.62 -0.01 11.81
C ASP A 104 -15.17 -0.21 10.35
N GLN A 105 -14.17 0.56 9.88
CA GLN A 105 -13.60 0.40 8.54
C GLN A 105 -12.83 -0.92 8.39
N LEU A 106 -12.10 -1.35 9.42
CA LEU A 106 -11.38 -2.63 9.43
C LEU A 106 -12.35 -3.81 9.47
N GLU A 107 -13.43 -3.73 10.23
CA GLU A 107 -14.48 -4.76 10.25
C GLU A 107 -15.09 -4.96 8.86
N ASN A 108 -15.44 -3.88 8.16
CA ASN A 108 -15.95 -3.95 6.78
C ASN A 108 -14.95 -4.63 5.81
N LEU A 109 -13.66 -4.29 5.92
CA LEU A 109 -12.62 -4.91 5.09
C LEU A 109 -12.44 -6.40 5.44
N LEU A 110 -12.53 -6.75 6.73
CA LEU A 110 -12.46 -8.14 7.18
C LEU A 110 -13.65 -8.97 6.71
N GLU A 111 -14.86 -8.41 6.71
CA GLU A 111 -16.04 -9.06 6.15
C GLU A 111 -15.89 -9.33 4.65
N PHE A 112 -15.37 -8.35 3.90
CA PHE A 112 -15.05 -8.52 2.48
C PHE A 112 -14.02 -9.64 2.24
N ILE A 113 -12.92 -9.67 3.02
CA ILE A 113 -11.91 -10.73 2.91
C ILE A 113 -12.52 -12.11 3.23
N ARG A 114 -13.38 -12.19 4.24
CA ARG A 114 -14.05 -13.46 4.60
C ARG A 114 -15.03 -13.94 3.53
N ALA A 115 -15.70 -13.02 2.84
CA ALA A 115 -16.65 -13.35 1.78
C ALA A 115 -16.00 -13.81 0.47
N THR A 116 -14.70 -13.55 0.30
CA THR A 116 -13.91 -13.90 -0.89
C THR A 116 -13.08 -15.19 -0.73
N LEU A 117 -13.12 -15.80 0.45
CA LEU A 117 -12.58 -17.13 0.77
C LEU A 117 -13.55 -18.25 0.39
#